data_AF-A0A822B1A0-F1
#
_entry.id   AF-A0A822B1A0-F1
#
_cell.length_a   1.000
_cell.length_b   1.000
_cell.length_c   1.000
_cell.angle_alpha   90.00
_cell.angle_beta   90.00
_cell.angle_gamma   90.00
#
_symmetry.space_group_name_H-M   'P 1'
#
loop_
_entity.id
_entity.type
_entity.pdbx_description
1 polymer ?
#
loop_
_entity_poly.entity_id
_entity_poly.type
_entity_poly.pdbx_seq_one_letter_code
_entity_poly.pdbx_strand_id
1 'polypeptide(L)'
;MNQITGIDNLKKTVRRLSIHRSLTSIREIALSSLTEIPPSSNEWLISTWKFVTHLDLSKNSLHLLDESLKLFCKTETLDLSYNLLETTIDHLQHLHFL
;
A
#
# COMPACT_ATOMS: atom_id res chain seq x y z
N MET A 1 -16.68 -12.51 -8.42
CA MET A 1 -15.92 -11.47 -7.69
C MET A 1 -16.51 -10.13 -8.08
N ASN A 2 -17.08 -9.39 -7.13
CA ASN A 2 -17.62 -8.06 -7.39
C ASN A 2 -16.44 -7.07 -7.42
N GLN A 3 -16.03 -6.65 -8.62
CA GLN A 3 -15.05 -5.57 -8.75
C GLN A 3 -15.74 -4.24 -8.45
N ILE A 4 -15.17 -3.48 -7.52
CA ILE A 4 -15.57 -2.10 -7.26
C ILE A 4 -14.88 -1.23 -8.31
N THR A 5 -15.66 -0.62 -9.20
CA THR A 5 -15.15 0.31 -10.21
C THR A 5 -14.93 1.70 -9.63
N GLY A 6 -14.05 2.50 -10.25
CA GLY A 6 -13.82 3.89 -9.86
C GLY A 6 -12.87 4.09 -8.67
N ILE A 7 -12.29 3.03 -8.11
CA ILE A 7 -11.31 3.11 -7.04
C ILE A 7 -10.09 3.96 -7.44
N ASP A 8 -9.72 3.97 -8.72
CA ASP A 8 -8.63 4.77 -9.28
C ASP A 8 -8.79 6.27 -9.11
N ASN A 9 -10.03 6.76 -9.15
CA ASN A 9 -10.31 8.17 -8.91
C ASN A 9 -10.17 8.50 -7.42
N LEU A 10 -10.50 7.57 -6.53
CA LEU A 10 -10.32 7.75 -5.08
C LEU A 10 -8.83 7.79 -4.71
N LYS A 11 -7.97 7.03 -5.37
CA LYS A 11 -6.52 7.03 -5.08
C LYS A 11 -5.89 8.43 -5.18
N LYS A 12 -6.47 9.32 -6.00
CA LYS A 12 -6.05 10.71 -6.19
C LYS A 12 -6.48 11.68 -5.08
N THR A 13 -7.36 11.28 -4.15
CA THR A 13 -7.92 12.18 -3.13
C THR A 13 -7.89 11.60 -1.71
N VAL A 14 -7.79 10.27 -1.58
CA VAL A 14 -7.81 9.59 -0.28
C VAL A 14 -6.61 10.01 0.57
N ARG A 15 -6.91 10.47 1.79
CA ARG A 15 -5.92 10.81 2.83
C ARG A 15 -5.77 9.73 3.89
N ARG A 16 -6.84 8.96 4.15
CA ARG A 16 -6.85 7.87 5.12
C ARG A 16 -7.32 6.60 4.44
N LEU A 17 -6.46 5.58 4.46
CA LEU A 17 -6.74 4.26 3.93
C LEU A 17 -6.62 3.26 5.08
N SER A 18 -7.65 2.44 5.27
CA SER A 18 -7.70 1.40 6.29
C SER A 18 -8.13 0.09 5.64
N ILE A 19 -7.32 -0.95 5.82
CA ILE A 19 -7.55 -2.28 5.26
C ILE A 19 -7.26 -3.30 6.34
N HIS A 20 -8.21 -4.21 6.57
CA HIS A 20 -8.11 -5.22 7.62
C HIS A 20 -8.53 -6.59 7.11
N ARG A 21 -7.94 -7.65 7.69
CA ARG A 21 -8.32 -9.06 7.52
C ARG A 21 -8.40 -9.51 6.06
N SER A 22 -7.65 -8.86 5.18
CA SER A 22 -7.78 -9.06 3.73
C SER A 22 -6.43 -9.15 3.02
N LEU A 23 -5.33 -8.73 3.64
CA LEU A 23 -4.01 -8.69 2.99
C LEU A 23 -3.07 -9.77 3.51
N THR A 24 -2.37 -10.42 2.59
CA THR A 24 -1.15 -11.21 2.86
C THR A 24 0.10 -10.52 2.32
N SER A 25 -0.06 -9.61 1.36
CA SER A 25 0.97 -8.73 0.80
C SER A 25 0.44 -7.33 0.49
N ILE A 26 1.27 -6.30 0.67
CA ILE A 26 0.95 -4.90 0.30
C ILE A 26 0.76 -4.75 -1.22
N ARG A 27 1.35 -5.63 -2.04
CA ARG A 27 1.17 -5.66 -3.51
C ARG A 27 -0.29 -5.81 -3.92
N GLU A 28 -1.10 -6.48 -3.10
CA GLU A 28 -2.53 -6.67 -3.37
C GLU A 28 -3.28 -5.33 -3.44
N ILE A 29 -2.81 -4.30 -2.75
CA ILE A 29 -3.37 -2.95 -2.84
C ILE A 29 -3.06 -2.29 -4.20
N ALA A 30 -1.91 -2.62 -4.79
CA ALA A 30 -1.47 -2.13 -6.10
C ALA A 30 -2.26 -2.77 -7.25
N LEU A 31 -2.49 -4.08 -7.16
CA LEU A 31 -3.05 -4.91 -8.24
C LEU A 31 -4.52 -4.64 -8.57
N SER A 32 -5.24 -3.87 -7.74
CA SER A 32 -6.63 -3.45 -8.04
C SER A 32 -6.76 -2.55 -9.27
N SER A 33 -5.67 -1.97 -9.77
CA SER A 33 -5.66 -0.98 -10.88
C SER A 33 -4.73 -1.32 -12.03
N LEU A 34 -3.94 -2.39 -11.92
CA LEU A 34 -2.82 -2.67 -12.82
C LEU A 34 -3.16 -3.56 -14.01
N THR A 35 -4.45 -3.84 -14.26
CA THR A 35 -4.86 -4.60 -15.45
C THR A 35 -4.42 -3.93 -16.77
N GLU A 36 -3.98 -2.67 -16.72
CA GLU A 36 -3.59 -1.87 -17.90
C GLU A 36 -2.12 -1.42 -17.93
N ILE A 37 -1.32 -1.61 -16.87
CA ILE A 37 0.05 -1.08 -16.84
C ILE A 37 1.04 -2.20 -17.25
N PRO A 38 1.72 -2.09 -18.41
CA PRO A 38 2.64 -3.11 -18.87
C PRO A 38 3.87 -3.22 -17.94
N PRO A 39 4.39 -4.44 -17.72
CA PRO A 39 5.45 -4.74 -16.76
C PRO A 39 6.80 -4.05 -17.05
N SER A 40 6.94 -3.41 -18.22
CA SER A 40 8.15 -2.70 -18.66
C SER A 40 8.16 -1.21 -18.35
N SER A 41 7.03 -0.64 -17.91
CA SER A 41 6.97 0.77 -17.56
C SER A 41 7.40 0.94 -16.10
N ASN A 42 8.46 1.72 -15.88
CA ASN A 42 8.88 2.17 -14.55
C ASN A 42 7.81 3.07 -13.87
N GLU A 43 6.58 3.12 -14.39
CA GLU A 43 5.45 3.94 -13.95
C GLU A 43 4.77 3.42 -12.67
N TRP A 44 5.21 2.27 -12.13
CA TRP A 44 4.96 1.96 -10.71
C TRP A 44 5.53 3.05 -9.77
N LEU A 45 6.46 3.89 -10.26
CA LEU A 45 6.96 5.07 -9.55
C LEU A 45 5.94 6.19 -9.39
N ILE A 46 4.84 6.24 -10.16
CA ILE A 46 3.79 7.23 -9.91
C ILE A 46 2.99 6.71 -8.73
N SER A 47 3.50 6.97 -7.51
CA SER A 47 2.88 6.64 -6.22
C SER A 47 1.37 6.78 -6.32
N THR A 48 0.69 5.65 -6.49
CA THR A 48 -0.73 5.64 -6.83
C THR A 48 -1.54 6.21 -5.67
N TRP A 49 -0.98 6.16 -4.46
CA TRP A 49 -1.55 6.64 -3.21
C TRP A 49 -0.80 7.85 -2.63
N LYS A 50 -0.28 8.75 -3.48
CA LYS A 50 0.54 9.91 -3.09
C LYS A 50 -0.09 10.91 -2.13
N PHE A 51 -1.36 10.78 -1.79
CA PHE A 51 -2.06 11.65 -0.85
C PHE A 51 -2.45 10.97 0.46
N VAL A 52 -2.21 9.67 0.58
CA VAL A 52 -2.44 8.93 1.81
C VAL A 52 -1.41 9.40 2.83
N THR A 53 -1.90 10.01 3.90
CA THR A 53 -1.09 10.39 5.07
C THR A 53 -1.35 9.48 6.26
N HIS A 54 -2.48 8.77 6.28
CA HIS A 54 -2.82 7.80 7.31
C HIS A 54 -3.09 6.44 6.68
N LEU A 55 -2.20 5.50 6.94
CA LEU A 55 -2.27 4.14 6.41
C LEU A 55 -2.41 3.15 7.57
N ASP A 56 -3.57 2.52 7.66
CA ASP A 56 -3.86 1.48 8.64
C ASP A 56 -3.94 0.13 7.92
N LEU A 57 -2.91 -0.68 8.11
CA LEU A 57 -2.82 -2.06 7.62
C LEU A 57 -2.82 -3.04 8.78
N SER A 58 -3.37 -2.65 9.93
CA SER A 58 -3.45 -3.51 11.11
C SER A 58 -4.38 -4.71 10.88
N LYS A 59 -4.18 -5.77 11.67
CA LYS A 59 -5.03 -6.98 11.65
C LYS A 59 -5.07 -7.64 10.28
N ASN A 60 -3.94 -7.67 9.58
CA ASN A 60 -3.73 -8.44 8.37
C ASN A 60 -2.76 -9.59 8.65
N SER A 61 -2.40 -10.34 7.61
CA SER A 61 -1.44 -11.44 7.68
C SER A 61 -0.16 -11.10 6.92
N LEU A 62 0.32 -9.85 7.04
CA LEU A 62 1.57 -9.44 6.40
C LEU A 62 2.74 -10.12 7.10
N HIS A 63 3.56 -10.85 6.34
CA HIS A 63 4.77 -11.51 6.84
C HIS A 63 6.05 -10.69 6.61
N LEU A 64 6.05 -9.82 5.61
CA LEU A 64 7.17 -8.97 5.25
C LEU A 64 6.70 -7.63 4.69
N LEU A 65 7.56 -6.62 4.79
CA LEU A 65 7.39 -5.34 4.11
C LEU A 65 8.31 -5.31 2.88
N ASP A 66 7.73 -5.11 1.70
CA ASP A 66 8.48 -4.99 0.45
C ASP A 66 8.41 -3.57 -0.11
N GLU A 67 9.01 -3.38 -1.29
CA GLU A 67 9.06 -2.08 -1.97
C GLU A 67 7.68 -1.48 -2.29
N SER A 68 6.58 -2.23 -2.17
CA SER A 68 5.22 -1.70 -2.39
C SER A 68 4.84 -0.61 -1.38
N LEU A 69 5.55 -0.49 -0.25
CA LEU A 69 5.40 0.66 0.65
C LEU A 69 5.70 2.00 -0.06
N LYS A 70 6.53 2.01 -1.11
CA LYS A 70 6.81 3.19 -1.93
C LYS A 70 5.55 3.77 -2.59
N LEU A 71 4.48 2.98 -2.71
CA LEU A 71 3.19 3.46 -3.21
C LEU A 71 2.58 4.52 -2.29
N PHE A 72 2.94 4.54 -1.01
CA PHE A 72 2.40 5.44 0.01
C PHE A 72 3.45 6.43 0.53
N CYS A 73 4.16 7.09 -0.38
CA CYS A 73 5.34 7.93 -0.09
C CYS A 73 5.08 9.17 0.79
N LYS A 74 3.80 9.54 1.05
CA LYS A 74 3.41 10.65 1.93
C LYS A 74 2.78 10.20 3.25
N THR A 75 2.93 8.93 3.61
CA THR A 75 2.37 8.41 4.86
C THR A 75 3.05 9.05 6.06
N GLU A 76 2.26 9.71 6.91
CA GLU A 76 2.66 10.34 8.17
C GLU A 76 2.31 9.45 9.38
N THR A 77 1.38 8.50 9.21
CA THR A 77 1.02 7.52 10.23
C THR A 77 0.81 6.16 9.58
N LEU A 78 1.52 5.16 10.09
CA LEU A 78 1.47 3.78 9.61
C LEU A 78 1.16 2.84 10.78
N ASP A 79 0.03 2.15 10.72
CA ASP A 79 -0.32 1.08 11.67
C ASP A 79 -0.13 -0.29 11.01
N LEU A 80 0.80 -1.08 11.56
CA LEU A 80 1.10 -2.46 11.16
C LEU A 80 0.79 -3.46 12.30
N SER A 81 0.11 -3.03 13.36
CA SER A 81 -0.20 -3.88 14.51
C SER A 81 -1.03 -5.11 14.12
N TYR A 82 -0.88 -6.21 14.86
CA TYR A 82 -1.59 -7.46 14.57
C TYR A 82 -1.34 -7.99 13.15
N ASN A 83 -0.09 -7.93 12.69
CA ASN A 83 0.41 -8.66 11.52
C ASN A 83 1.35 -9.80 11.96
N LEU A 84 1.90 -10.53 10.99
CA LEU A 84 2.79 -11.67 11.19
C LEU A 84 4.24 -11.33 10.78
N LEU A 85 4.64 -10.05 10.96
CA LEU A 85 5.94 -9.55 10.51
C LEU A 85 7.08 -10.21 11.30
N GLU A 86 7.88 -11.04 10.63
CA GLU A 86 9.00 -11.75 11.26
C GLU A 86 10.28 -10.91 11.20
N THR A 87 10.51 -10.10 12.24
CA THR A 87 11.76 -9.42 12.68
C THR A 87 12.55 -8.54 11.67
N THR A 88 12.53 -8.83 10.38
CA THR A 88 13.20 -8.06 9.34
C THR A 88 12.23 -7.03 8.78
N ILE A 89 12.25 -5.83 9.35
CA ILE A 89 11.56 -4.69 8.77
C ILE A 89 12.47 -4.04 7.73
N ASP A 90 12.77 -4.77 6.66
CA ASP A 90 13.39 -4.18 5.48
C ASP A 90 12.44 -3.14 4.90
N HIS A 91 12.99 -2.10 4.28
CA HIS A 91 12.24 -1.03 3.58
C HIS A 91 11.65 0.08 4.48
N LEU A 92 11.83 0.05 5.81
CA LEU A 92 11.49 1.21 6.66
C LEU A 92 12.27 2.47 6.29
N GLN A 93 13.46 2.35 5.68
CA GLN A 93 14.21 3.49 5.16
C GLN A 93 13.45 4.29 4.10
N HIS A 94 12.40 3.72 3.48
CA HIS A 94 11.52 4.45 2.56
C HIS A 94 10.46 5.28 3.28
N LEU A 95 10.31 5.11 4.60
CA LEU A 95 9.45 5.91 5.47
C LEU A 95 10.24 7.00 6.21
N HIS A 96 11.39 7.45 5.67
CA HIS A 96 12.32 8.43 6.27
C HIS A 96 11.71 9.82 6.58
N PHE A 97 10.40 9.98 6.50
CA PHE A 97 9.65 11.20 6.78
C PHE A 97 8.58 11.03 7.88
N LEU A 98 8.63 9.94 8.65
CA LEU A 98 7.89 9.78 9.89
C LEU A 98 8.62 10.43 11.08
#